data_AF-A0AAX2IA34-F1
#
_entry.id   AF-A0AAX2IA34-F1
#
_cell.length_a   1.000
_cell.length_b   1.000
_cell.length_c   1.000
_cell.angle_alpha   90.00
_cell.angle_beta   90.00
_cell.angle_gamma   90.00
#
_symmetry.space_group_name_H-M   'P 1'
#
loop_
_entity.id
_entity.type
_entity.pdbx_description
1 polymer ?
#
loop_
_entity_poly.entity_id
_entity_poly.type
_entity_poly.pdbx_seq_one_letter_code
_entity_poly.pdbx_strand_id
1 'polypeptide(L)'
;MGYHIINITEKGFFHHFFEDEAELLSSEIIITENSIIYQGDPTNIPIKLKESKFKNYSQSWFIAGLRAQELFKNQGKENGLILEQISQDQKSFEQYIISKTPFEAIKRGDFLVRNYGNIEIEVKCKTFYKKNNQDVFYFNCNEFEKHFNMQKIINSPVIIAIYKRENNILKEDNPYFISINEIYRNIGLLKKEENKEINTGESYLIPLSLTVQSFDYIKNFDKYDKKSYSVEKIREAHPNAYAKWAKEDDDKLELLYCEKTTVKELCDIFGRNRGAILSRIKKLELREKYDI
;
A
#
# COMPACT_ATOMS: atom_id res chain seq x y z
N MET A 1 23.27 -34.27 19.50
CA MET A 1 23.76 -33.45 18.38
C MET A 1 24.28 -34.44 17.35
N GLY A 2 23.75 -34.44 16.14
CA GLY A 2 24.14 -35.38 15.09
C GLY A 2 24.51 -34.67 13.78
N TYR A 3 24.65 -35.43 12.71
CA TYR A 3 25.07 -34.98 11.39
C TYR A 3 23.87 -34.90 10.44
N HIS A 4 23.62 -33.73 9.88
CA HIS A 4 22.68 -33.54 8.78
C HIS A 4 23.46 -33.54 7.46
N ILE A 5 23.01 -34.34 6.50
CA ILE A 5 23.59 -34.40 5.16
C ILE A 5 22.53 -34.03 4.14
N ILE A 6 22.90 -33.13 3.23
CA ILE A 6 22.07 -32.67 2.12
C ILE A 6 22.77 -33.04 0.81
N ASN A 7 22.18 -33.97 0.08
CA ASN A 7 22.62 -34.33 -1.27
C ASN A 7 21.90 -33.46 -2.29
N ILE A 8 22.67 -32.77 -3.13
CA ILE A 8 22.17 -31.90 -4.21
C ILE A 8 22.23 -32.68 -5.52
N THR A 9 21.10 -32.90 -6.17
CA THR A 9 21.01 -33.62 -7.44
C THR A 9 20.13 -32.86 -8.43
N GLU A 10 20.13 -33.27 -9.70
CA GLU A 10 19.19 -32.74 -10.71
C GLU A 10 17.72 -32.95 -10.33
N LYS A 11 17.41 -33.99 -9.54
CA LYS A 11 16.07 -34.30 -9.04
C LYS A 11 15.69 -33.50 -7.79
N GLY A 12 16.61 -32.70 -7.25
CA GLY A 12 16.43 -31.87 -6.07
C GLY A 12 17.35 -32.22 -4.91
N PHE A 13 16.95 -31.80 -3.70
CA PHE A 13 17.70 -31.98 -2.47
C PHE A 13 17.12 -33.11 -1.64
N PHE A 14 17.98 -34.00 -1.16
CA PHE A 14 17.64 -35.09 -0.23
C PHE A 14 18.35 -34.84 1.09
N HIS A 15 17.60 -34.86 2.20
CA HIS A 15 18.11 -34.64 3.54
C HIS A 15 18.07 -35.95 4.33
N HIS A 16 19.15 -36.22 5.04
CA HIS A 16 19.27 -37.31 6.00
C HIS A 16 19.89 -36.79 7.29
N PHE A 17 19.50 -37.38 8.41
CA PHE A 17 20.08 -37.12 9.72
C PHE A 17 20.68 -38.41 10.26
N PHE A 18 21.85 -38.31 10.87
CA PHE A 18 22.57 -39.40 11.53
C PHE A 18 22.94 -38.94 12.93
N GLU A 19 22.73 -39.79 13.93
CA GLU A 19 23.03 -39.49 15.33
C GLU A 19 24.53 -39.33 15.58
N ASP A 20 25.35 -40.15 14.92
CA ASP A 20 26.80 -40.13 15.06
C ASP A 20 27.56 -40.54 13.77
N GLU A 21 28.89 -40.55 13.84
CA GLU A 21 29.76 -40.89 12.70
C GLU A 21 29.72 -42.38 12.36
N ALA A 22 29.45 -43.26 13.33
CA ALA A 22 29.37 -44.70 13.09
C ALA A 22 28.11 -45.03 12.27
N GLU A 23 26.96 -44.41 12.61
CA GLU A 23 25.73 -44.54 11.84
C GLU A 23 25.92 -44.04 10.41
N LEU A 24 26.58 -42.89 10.26
CA LEU A 24 26.92 -42.31 8.98
C LEU A 24 27.76 -43.27 8.11
N LEU A 25 28.84 -43.81 8.66
CA LEU A 25 29.75 -44.73 7.96
C LEU A 25 29.08 -46.06 7.59
N SER A 26 28.07 -46.47 8.36
CA SER A 26 27.29 -47.69 8.09
C SER A 26 26.16 -47.49 7.07
N SER A 27 25.90 -46.25 6.67
CA SER A 27 24.80 -45.91 5.77
C SER A 27 25.07 -46.29 4.31
N GLU A 28 24.04 -46.75 3.61
CA GLU A 28 24.07 -46.94 2.14
C GLU A 28 23.91 -45.64 1.35
N ILE A 29 23.77 -44.49 2.04
CA ILE A 29 23.56 -43.20 1.40
C ILE A 29 24.86 -42.77 0.71
N ILE A 30 24.77 -42.54 -0.60
CA ILE A 30 25.88 -42.02 -1.39
C ILE A 30 26.05 -40.53 -1.08
N ILE A 31 27.22 -40.18 -0.53
CA ILE A 31 27.64 -38.80 -0.27
C ILE A 31 28.63 -38.42 -1.36
N THR A 32 28.45 -37.23 -1.95
CA THR A 32 29.28 -36.73 -3.04
C THR A 32 30.14 -35.56 -2.56
N GLU A 33 31.14 -35.15 -3.33
CA GLU A 33 31.94 -33.95 -3.04
C GLU A 33 31.10 -32.65 -3.00
N ASN A 34 29.91 -32.66 -3.60
CA ASN A 34 28.98 -31.53 -3.63
C ASN A 34 27.92 -31.58 -2.52
N SER A 35 27.96 -32.59 -1.65
CA SER A 35 27.02 -32.73 -0.52
C SER A 35 27.36 -31.74 0.59
N ILE A 36 26.34 -31.18 1.23
CA ILE A 36 26.51 -30.27 2.37
C ILE A 36 26.32 -31.08 3.66
N ILE A 37 27.28 -30.97 4.59
CA ILE A 37 27.18 -31.56 5.93
C ILE A 37 27.25 -30.49 7.02
N TYR A 38 26.42 -30.59 8.04
CA TYR A 38 26.49 -29.75 9.24
C TYR A 38 26.03 -30.53 10.48
N GLN A 39 26.48 -30.10 11.66
CA GLN A 39 26.05 -30.68 12.93
C GLN A 39 24.87 -29.90 13.54
N GLY A 40 23.91 -30.61 14.11
CA GLY A 40 22.70 -30.00 14.64
C GLY A 40 21.86 -30.93 15.51
N ASP A 41 20.81 -30.34 16.11
CA ASP A 41 19.73 -31.10 16.73
C ASP A 41 18.91 -31.81 15.63
N PRO A 42 18.40 -33.04 15.85
CA PRO A 42 17.60 -33.77 14.85
C PRO A 42 16.44 -32.95 14.27
N THR A 43 15.89 -32.00 15.04
CA THR A 43 14.79 -31.13 14.62
C THR A 43 15.20 -29.99 13.69
N ASN A 44 16.50 -29.71 13.53
CA ASN A 44 17.04 -28.67 12.64
C ASN A 44 17.02 -29.12 11.18
N ILE A 45 15.85 -29.51 10.67
CA ILE A 45 15.66 -29.99 9.30
C ILE A 45 15.74 -28.80 8.33
N PRO A 46 16.53 -28.88 7.24
CA PRO A 46 16.58 -27.83 6.24
C PRO A 46 15.25 -27.76 5.49
N ILE A 47 14.67 -26.58 5.38
CA ILE A 47 13.39 -26.36 4.70
C ILE A 47 13.64 -25.60 3.40
N LYS A 48 13.06 -26.08 2.29
CA LYS A 48 13.09 -25.33 1.03
C LYS A 48 12.41 -23.98 1.24
N LEU A 49 13.03 -22.91 0.74
CA LEU A 49 12.54 -21.56 0.95
C LEU A 49 11.04 -21.44 0.58
N LYS A 50 10.63 -22.00 -0.57
CA LYS A 50 9.25 -22.01 -1.08
C LYS A 50 8.21 -22.65 -0.15
N GLU A 51 8.64 -23.59 0.71
CA GLU A 51 7.80 -24.33 1.66
C GLU A 51 7.84 -23.71 3.06
N SER A 52 8.64 -22.66 3.26
CA SER A 52 8.82 -22.00 4.54
C SER A 52 8.04 -20.69 4.64
N LYS A 53 7.98 -20.14 5.86
CA LYS A 53 7.53 -18.76 6.11
C LYS A 53 8.33 -17.69 5.33
N PHE A 54 9.51 -18.05 4.83
CA PHE A 54 10.39 -17.18 4.07
C PHE A 54 10.22 -17.32 2.54
N LYS A 55 9.16 -17.98 2.04
CA LYS A 55 8.94 -18.21 0.60
C LYS A 55 9.11 -16.98 -0.30
N ASN A 56 8.76 -15.79 0.21
CA ASN A 56 8.86 -14.54 -0.54
C ASN A 56 10.27 -13.94 -0.53
N TYR A 57 11.22 -14.47 0.24
CA TYR A 57 12.59 -13.95 0.33
C TYR A 57 13.41 -14.21 -0.93
N SER A 58 12.97 -15.12 -1.81
CA SER A 58 13.55 -15.28 -3.16
C SER A 58 13.16 -14.15 -4.10
N GLN A 59 12.15 -13.35 -3.75
CA GLN A 59 11.68 -12.24 -4.56
C GLN A 59 12.48 -10.97 -4.20
N SER A 60 13.35 -10.53 -5.09
CA SER A 60 14.23 -9.36 -4.83
C SER A 60 13.44 -8.10 -4.48
N TRP A 61 12.25 -7.89 -5.08
CA TRP A 61 11.38 -6.77 -4.76
C TRP A 61 10.80 -6.85 -3.33
N PHE A 62 10.55 -8.05 -2.82
CA PHE A 62 10.05 -8.27 -1.45
C PHE A 62 11.14 -7.95 -0.43
N ILE A 63 12.36 -8.42 -0.67
CA ILE A 63 13.54 -8.07 0.14
C ILE A 63 13.80 -6.57 0.12
N ALA A 64 13.70 -5.92 -1.05
CA ALA A 64 13.84 -4.46 -1.15
C ALA A 64 12.78 -3.71 -0.33
N GLY A 65 11.56 -4.24 -0.25
CA GLY A 65 10.50 -3.72 0.62
C GLY A 65 10.84 -3.85 2.11
N LEU A 66 11.28 -5.03 2.56
CA LEU A 66 11.69 -5.24 3.95
C LEU A 66 12.88 -4.36 4.34
N ARG A 67 13.87 -4.21 3.45
CA ARG A 67 15.00 -3.30 3.66
C ARG A 67 14.56 -1.84 3.77
N ALA A 68 13.58 -1.42 2.96
CA ALA A 68 13.02 -0.07 3.04
C ALA A 68 12.31 0.19 4.38
N GLN A 69 11.58 -0.80 4.90
CA GLN A 69 10.96 -0.71 6.23
C GLN A 69 12.00 -0.56 7.35
N GLU A 70 13.07 -1.37 7.31
CA GLU A 70 14.15 -1.26 8.30
C GLU A 70 14.91 0.06 8.18
N LEU A 71 15.18 0.53 6.95
CA LEU A 71 15.78 1.84 6.71
C LEU A 71 14.90 2.98 7.25
N PHE A 72 13.58 2.93 6.98
CA PHE A 72 12.63 3.91 7.52
C PHE A 72 12.62 3.94 9.04
N LYS A 73 12.67 2.77 9.68
CA LYS A 73 12.72 2.66 11.13
C LYS A 73 13.97 3.33 11.70
N ASN A 74 15.13 3.16 11.05
CA ASN A 74 16.38 3.78 11.49
C ASN A 74 16.37 5.29 11.25
N GLN A 75 16.10 5.73 10.02
CA GLN A 75 16.02 7.16 9.67
C GLN A 75 14.94 7.90 10.48
N GLY A 76 13.80 7.26 10.74
CA GLY A 76 12.73 7.82 11.56
C GLY A 76 13.19 8.06 13.00
N LYS A 77 13.90 7.11 13.61
CA LYS A 77 14.49 7.30 14.95
C LYS A 77 15.53 8.42 14.98
N GLU A 78 16.42 8.47 13.99
CA GLU A 78 17.40 9.55 13.83
C GLU A 78 16.72 10.92 13.68
N ASN A 79 15.53 10.96 13.08
CA ASN A 79 14.70 12.14 12.94
C ASN A 79 13.79 12.41 14.14
N GLY A 80 13.92 11.66 15.24
CA GLY A 80 13.15 11.87 16.48
C GLY A 80 11.72 11.34 16.45
N LEU A 81 11.37 10.43 15.53
CA LEU A 81 10.06 9.78 15.50
C LEU A 81 9.98 8.63 16.52
N ILE A 82 8.87 8.57 17.26
CA ILE A 82 8.54 7.42 18.12
C ILE A 82 7.71 6.45 17.28
N LEU A 83 8.38 5.47 16.68
CA LEU A 83 7.75 4.48 15.80
C LEU A 83 7.32 3.23 16.56
N GLU A 84 6.08 2.84 16.39
CA GLU A 84 5.56 1.53 16.78
C GLU A 84 5.23 0.72 15.53
N GLN A 85 5.79 -0.49 15.42
CA GLN A 85 5.50 -1.37 14.29
C GLN A 85 4.09 -1.97 14.44
N ILE A 86 3.29 -1.89 13.38
CA ILE A 86 1.93 -2.42 13.40
C ILE A 86 1.99 -3.91 13.07
N SER A 87 1.33 -4.74 13.89
CA SER A 87 1.15 -6.15 13.58
C SER A 87 0.22 -6.28 12.36
N GLN A 88 0.68 -7.00 11.34
CA GLN A 88 -0.14 -7.34 10.16
C GLN A 88 -1.05 -8.56 10.42
N ASP A 89 -1.08 -9.10 11.65
CA ASP A 89 -1.95 -10.22 12.00
C ASP A 89 -3.43 -9.82 11.94
N GLN A 90 -4.13 -10.39 10.97
CA GLN A 90 -5.53 -10.09 10.66
C GLN A 90 -6.46 -10.36 11.85
N LYS A 91 -6.19 -11.42 12.63
CA LYS A 91 -7.01 -11.83 13.79
C LYS A 91 -6.95 -10.83 14.95
N SER A 92 -5.77 -10.28 15.23
CA SER A 92 -5.59 -9.24 16.24
C SER A 92 -6.33 -7.95 15.87
N PHE A 93 -6.49 -7.69 14.57
CA PHE A 93 -7.16 -6.50 14.05
C PHE A 93 -8.68 -6.65 13.93
N GLU A 94 -9.21 -7.85 13.69
CA GLU A 94 -10.66 -8.15 13.70
C GLU A 94 -11.34 -7.68 14.99
N GLN A 95 -10.65 -7.76 16.13
CA GLN A 95 -11.18 -7.32 17.43
C GLN A 95 -11.41 -5.80 17.53
N TYR A 96 -10.71 -5.00 16.71
CA TYR A 96 -10.79 -3.53 16.73
C TYR A 96 -11.85 -2.98 15.76
N ILE A 97 -12.33 -3.78 14.81
CA ILE A 97 -13.28 -3.31 13.80
C ILE A 97 -14.71 -3.48 14.30
N ILE A 98 -15.23 -2.43 14.93
CA ILE A 98 -16.67 -2.29 15.24
C ILE A 98 -17.47 -1.96 13.95
N SER A 99 -16.81 -1.73 12.81
CA SER A 99 -17.40 -1.21 11.57
C SER A 99 -17.93 -2.29 10.61
N LYS A 100 -18.96 -1.96 9.82
CA LYS A 100 -19.54 -2.80 8.75
C LYS A 100 -18.63 -3.00 7.52
N THR A 101 -17.40 -2.47 7.51
CA THR A 101 -16.50 -2.54 6.35
C THR A 101 -15.78 -3.89 6.30
N PRO A 102 -15.77 -4.61 5.16
CA PRO A 102 -15.07 -5.88 5.02
C PRO A 102 -13.56 -5.74 5.27
N PHE A 103 -12.97 -6.72 5.96
CA PHE A 103 -11.52 -6.78 6.25
C PHE A 103 -10.66 -6.68 4.96
N GLU A 104 -11.12 -7.28 3.87
CA GLU A 104 -10.41 -7.27 2.59
C GLU A 104 -10.32 -5.86 1.96
N ALA A 105 -11.19 -4.95 2.38
CA ALA A 105 -11.32 -3.60 1.85
C ALA A 105 -10.49 -2.55 2.61
N ILE A 106 -9.63 -2.98 3.54
CA ILE A 106 -8.80 -2.10 4.38
C ILE A 106 -7.37 -2.63 4.48
N LYS A 107 -6.43 -1.72 4.75
CA LYS A 107 -5.01 -2.06 4.94
C LYS A 107 -4.36 -1.09 5.93
N ARG A 108 -3.75 -1.63 6.99
CA ARG A 108 -2.94 -0.87 7.95
C ARG A 108 -1.59 -0.50 7.35
N GLY A 109 -1.02 0.60 7.80
CA GLY A 109 0.38 0.92 7.55
C GLY A 109 1.35 -0.08 8.18
N ASP A 110 2.65 0.17 8.00
CA ASP A 110 3.73 -0.58 8.63
C ASP A 110 4.08 -0.03 10.02
N PHE A 111 3.93 1.29 10.24
CA PHE A 111 4.30 1.96 11.48
C PHE A 111 3.24 2.97 11.95
N LEU A 112 3.12 3.15 13.26
CA LEU A 112 2.48 4.29 13.91
C LEU A 112 3.53 5.28 14.41
N VAL A 113 3.34 6.56 14.13
CA VAL A 113 4.16 7.65 14.67
C VAL A 113 3.47 8.23 15.91
N ARG A 114 3.87 7.77 17.09
CA ARG A 114 3.19 8.07 18.35
C ARG A 114 3.26 9.54 18.76
N ASN A 115 4.38 10.20 18.53
CA ASN A 115 4.61 11.60 18.92
C ASN A 115 4.01 12.64 17.95
N TYR A 116 3.37 12.21 16.85
CA TYR A 116 2.73 13.09 15.88
C TYR A 116 1.32 12.59 15.56
N GLY A 117 0.43 12.57 16.55
CA GLY A 117 -1.00 12.29 16.33
C GLY A 117 -1.34 10.86 15.90
N ASN A 118 -0.46 9.89 16.19
CA ASN A 118 -0.61 8.49 15.76
C ASN A 118 -0.77 8.34 14.22
N ILE A 119 -0.09 9.17 13.44
CA ILE A 119 -0.05 9.04 11.98
C ILE A 119 0.40 7.62 11.61
N GLU A 120 -0.34 6.97 10.70
CA GLU A 120 0.10 5.69 10.13
C GLU A 120 1.02 5.92 8.93
N ILE A 121 2.13 5.18 8.87
CA ILE A 121 3.06 5.18 7.76
C ILE A 121 3.00 3.83 7.05
N GLU A 122 2.69 3.83 5.77
CA GLU A 122 2.94 2.69 4.86
C GLU A 122 4.26 2.94 4.14
N VAL A 123 5.22 2.01 4.26
CA VAL A 123 6.50 2.12 3.58
C VAL A 123 6.45 1.36 2.26
N LYS A 124 6.80 2.05 1.18
CA LYS A 124 6.90 1.49 -0.16
C LYS A 124 8.31 1.63 -0.69
N CYS A 125 8.73 0.62 -1.45
CA CYS A 125 9.95 0.65 -2.23
C CYS A 125 9.54 0.51 -3.69
N LYS A 126 9.75 1.54 -4.52
CA LYS A 126 9.18 1.62 -5.88
C LYS A 126 10.23 2.05 -6.91
N THR A 127 10.05 1.57 -8.14
CA THR A 127 10.79 2.07 -9.29
C THR A 127 10.14 3.39 -9.73
N PHE A 128 10.97 4.38 -10.05
CA PHE A 128 10.49 5.64 -10.62
C PHE A 128 10.67 5.63 -12.13
N TYR A 129 9.64 6.11 -12.81
CA TYR A 129 9.54 6.07 -14.26
C TYR A 129 9.47 7.49 -14.78
N LYS A 130 10.15 7.75 -15.91
CA LYS A 130 10.08 9.05 -16.57
C LYS A 130 8.90 9.07 -17.54
N LYS A 131 7.91 9.93 -17.28
CA LYS A 131 6.72 10.13 -18.12
C LYS A 131 6.53 11.62 -18.35
N ASN A 132 6.43 12.06 -19.61
CA ASN A 132 6.25 13.48 -19.96
C ASN A 132 7.24 14.43 -19.24
N ASN A 133 8.52 14.07 -19.18
CA ASN A 133 9.58 14.80 -18.47
C ASN A 133 9.38 14.94 -16.94
N GLN A 134 8.50 14.15 -16.33
CA GLN A 134 8.34 14.07 -14.89
C GLN A 134 8.64 12.66 -14.40
N ASP A 135 9.27 12.57 -13.22
CA ASP A 135 9.42 11.31 -12.52
C ASP A 135 8.11 10.98 -11.81
N VAL A 136 7.62 9.77 -12.03
CA VAL A 136 6.37 9.25 -11.46
C VAL A 136 6.57 7.87 -10.86
N PHE A 137 5.70 7.49 -9.93
CA PHE A 137 5.58 6.11 -9.48
C PHE A 137 4.14 5.61 -9.57
N TYR A 138 4.00 4.29 -9.70
CA TYR A 138 2.70 3.63 -9.75
C TYR A 138 2.22 3.32 -8.33
N PHE A 139 1.06 3.87 -7.99
CA PHE A 139 0.33 3.55 -6.77
C PHE A 139 -1.00 2.89 -7.11
N ASN A 140 -1.16 1.65 -6.67
CA ASN A 140 -2.29 0.82 -7.08
C ASN A 140 -3.63 1.40 -6.59
N CYS A 141 -4.64 1.42 -7.47
CA CYS A 141 -5.94 2.02 -7.14
C CYS A 141 -6.63 1.29 -5.98
N ASN A 142 -6.58 -0.04 -5.95
CA ASN A 142 -7.16 -0.83 -4.87
C ASN A 142 -6.41 -0.62 -3.54
N GLU A 143 -5.07 -0.53 -3.58
CA GLU A 143 -4.26 -0.19 -2.41
C GLU A 143 -4.59 1.21 -1.85
N PHE A 144 -4.79 2.19 -2.73
CA PHE A 144 -5.27 3.51 -2.33
C PHE A 144 -6.61 3.42 -1.58
N GLU A 145 -7.61 2.74 -2.15
CA GLU A 145 -8.93 2.59 -1.52
C GLU A 145 -8.83 1.92 -0.14
N LYS A 146 -7.98 0.91 0.01
CA LYS A 146 -7.77 0.23 1.29
C LYS A 146 -7.20 1.16 2.37
N HIS A 147 -6.20 1.97 2.04
CA HIS A 147 -5.65 2.94 2.98
C HIS A 147 -6.61 4.11 3.25
N PHE A 148 -7.39 4.53 2.24
CA PHE A 148 -8.41 5.56 2.40
C PHE A 148 -9.55 5.11 3.31
N ASN A 149 -10.00 3.86 3.19
CA ASN A 149 -10.96 3.27 4.11
C ASN A 149 -10.38 3.12 5.51
N MET A 150 -9.11 2.70 5.62
CA MET A 150 -8.42 2.59 6.91
C MET A 150 -8.42 3.92 7.66
N GLN A 151 -7.98 4.99 6.98
CA GLN A 151 -7.93 6.35 7.54
C GLN A 151 -9.28 6.81 8.12
N LYS A 152 -10.39 6.49 7.45
CA LYS A 152 -11.75 6.83 7.92
C LYS A 152 -12.16 6.05 9.18
N ILE A 153 -11.71 4.80 9.31
CA ILE A 153 -12.05 3.94 10.45
C ILE A 153 -11.29 4.39 11.70
N ILE A 154 -9.97 4.61 11.56
CA ILE A 154 -9.10 4.94 12.70
C ILE A 154 -9.06 6.43 13.02
N ASN A 155 -9.65 7.28 12.17
CA ASN A 155 -9.62 8.73 12.28
C ASN A 155 -8.19 9.29 12.48
N SER A 156 -7.22 8.71 11.77
CA SER A 156 -5.81 9.11 11.80
C SER A 156 -5.25 9.12 10.39
N PRO A 157 -4.46 10.14 9.99
CA PRO A 157 -3.90 10.23 8.64
C PRO A 157 -3.02 9.04 8.28
N VAL A 158 -3.10 8.63 7.01
CA VAL A 158 -2.17 7.65 6.43
C VAL A 158 -1.22 8.37 5.48
N ILE A 159 0.08 8.25 5.73
CA ILE A 159 1.17 8.76 4.88
C ILE A 159 1.87 7.58 4.23
N ILE A 160 2.12 7.67 2.93
CA ILE A 160 2.95 6.73 2.20
C ILE A 160 4.37 7.29 2.17
N ALA A 161 5.34 6.51 2.64
CA ALA A 161 6.77 6.80 2.56
C ALA A 161 7.38 5.95 1.43
N ILE A 162 7.80 6.59 0.34
CA ILE A 162 8.26 5.91 -0.88
C ILE A 162 9.78 6.04 -1.01
N TYR A 163 10.48 4.93 -0.87
CA TYR A 163 11.88 4.80 -1.28
C TYR A 163 11.98 4.44 -2.76
N LYS A 164 13.03 4.96 -3.39
CA LYS A 164 13.41 4.60 -4.76
C LYS A 164 14.15 3.26 -4.76
N ARG A 165 13.90 2.44 -5.78
CA ARG A 165 14.75 1.31 -6.15
C ARG A 165 15.15 1.37 -7.61
N GLU A 166 16.33 0.84 -7.90
CA GLU A 166 16.84 0.62 -9.26
C GLU A 166 17.30 -0.84 -9.35
N ASN A 167 16.86 -1.57 -10.36
CA ASN A 167 17.20 -2.99 -10.54
C ASN A 167 16.93 -3.85 -9.28
N ASN A 168 15.83 -3.59 -8.58
CA ASN A 168 15.46 -4.21 -7.29
C ASN A 168 16.41 -3.92 -6.12
N ILE A 169 17.32 -2.97 -6.26
CA ILE A 169 18.21 -2.50 -5.20
C ILE A 169 17.67 -1.19 -4.64
N LEU A 170 17.42 -1.17 -3.33
CA LEU A 170 17.01 0.02 -2.58
C LEU A 170 18.08 1.12 -2.69
N LYS A 171 17.65 2.36 -2.88
CA LYS A 171 18.48 3.55 -2.69
C LYS A 171 18.26 4.09 -1.28
N GLU A 172 19.35 4.36 -0.57
CA GLU A 172 19.32 4.75 0.85
C GLU A 172 19.10 6.26 1.09
N ASP A 173 18.61 6.97 0.07
CA ASP A 173 18.22 8.37 0.18
C ASP A 173 16.99 8.55 1.10
N ASN A 174 16.68 9.78 1.47
CA ASN A 174 15.42 10.09 2.16
C ASN A 174 14.21 9.66 1.31
N PRO A 175 13.17 9.08 1.93
CA PRO A 175 11.95 8.71 1.23
C PRO A 175 11.14 9.94 0.80
N TYR A 176 10.34 9.74 -0.24
CA TYR A 176 9.34 10.70 -0.69
C TYR A 176 8.03 10.46 0.06
N PHE A 177 7.48 11.48 0.68
CA PHE A 177 6.25 11.40 1.46
C PHE A 177 5.07 11.98 0.70
N ILE A 178 3.93 11.31 0.77
CA ILE A 178 2.63 11.79 0.30
C ILE A 178 1.52 11.22 1.18
N SER A 179 0.52 12.02 1.53
CA SER A 179 -0.63 11.49 2.28
C SER A 179 -1.70 10.92 1.36
N ILE A 180 -2.49 9.99 1.89
CA ILE A 180 -3.70 9.51 1.21
C ILE A 180 -4.66 10.66 0.91
N ASN A 181 -4.74 11.67 1.79
CA ASN A 181 -5.49 12.91 1.52
C ASN A 181 -4.98 13.63 0.28
N GLU A 182 -3.66 13.76 0.11
CA GLU A 182 -3.08 14.43 -1.05
C GLU A 182 -3.36 13.68 -2.34
N ILE A 183 -3.27 12.34 -2.32
CA ILE A 183 -3.65 11.52 -3.48
C ILE A 183 -5.15 11.69 -3.79
N TYR A 184 -6.02 11.61 -2.78
CA TYR A 184 -7.47 11.75 -2.95
C TYR A 184 -7.85 13.11 -3.56
N ARG A 185 -7.21 14.19 -3.12
CA ARG A 185 -7.44 15.55 -3.64
C ARG A 185 -7.09 15.68 -5.12
N ASN A 186 -6.07 14.96 -5.57
CA ASN A 186 -5.59 15.03 -6.96
C ASN A 186 -6.18 13.91 -7.85
N ILE A 187 -7.05 13.04 -7.33
CA ILE A 187 -7.50 11.81 -8.00
C ILE A 187 -8.12 12.04 -9.39
N GLY A 188 -8.78 13.19 -9.61
CA GLY A 188 -9.36 13.56 -10.90
C GLY A 188 -8.33 14.06 -11.94
N LEU A 189 -7.14 14.46 -11.48
CA LEU A 189 -6.03 14.94 -12.32
C LEU A 189 -5.01 13.83 -12.59
N LEU A 190 -4.96 12.82 -11.73
CA LEU A 190 -4.04 11.70 -11.85
C LEU A 190 -4.45 10.79 -13.00
N LYS A 191 -3.49 10.51 -13.89
CA LYS A 191 -3.66 9.48 -14.90
C LYS A 191 -3.73 8.11 -14.25
N LYS A 192 -4.49 7.22 -14.86
CA LYS A 192 -4.60 5.81 -14.49
C LYS A 192 -4.08 4.96 -15.64
N GLU A 193 -3.20 4.02 -15.34
CA GLU A 193 -2.78 3.01 -16.30
C GLU A 193 -2.37 1.71 -15.58
N GLU A 194 -2.34 0.62 -16.34
CA GLU A 194 -1.80 -0.65 -15.85
C GLU A 194 -0.31 -0.74 -16.15
N ASN A 195 0.47 -1.09 -15.14
CA ASN A 195 1.87 -1.42 -15.34
C ASN A 195 1.99 -2.92 -15.69
N LYS A 196 2.19 -3.20 -16.99
CA LYS A 196 2.32 -4.56 -17.53
C LYS A 196 3.50 -5.35 -16.94
N GLU A 197 4.52 -4.68 -16.41
CA GLU A 197 5.69 -5.34 -15.80
C GLU A 197 5.42 -5.83 -14.38
N ILE A 198 4.53 -5.14 -13.65
CA ILE A 198 4.26 -5.41 -12.22
C ILE A 198 2.95 -6.20 -12.04
N ASN A 199 2.07 -6.19 -13.05
CA ASN A 199 0.79 -6.93 -13.08
C ASN A 199 -0.07 -6.75 -11.81
N THR A 200 -0.10 -5.53 -11.26
CA THR A 200 -0.85 -5.20 -10.04
C THR A 200 -2.25 -4.64 -10.32
N GLY A 201 -2.65 -4.52 -11.59
CA GLY A 201 -3.88 -3.84 -12.02
C GLY A 201 -3.75 -2.32 -12.13
N GLU A 202 -4.89 -1.64 -12.32
CA GLU A 202 -4.96 -0.19 -12.52
C GLU A 202 -4.28 0.58 -11.37
N SER A 203 -3.43 1.54 -11.74
CA SER A 203 -2.65 2.35 -10.80
C SER A 203 -2.68 3.82 -11.17
N TYR A 204 -2.72 4.68 -10.15
CA TYR A 204 -2.45 6.11 -10.29
C TYR A 204 -0.97 6.33 -10.61
N LEU A 205 -0.67 7.15 -11.62
CA LEU A 205 0.67 7.68 -11.82
C LEU A 205 0.84 8.91 -10.93
N ILE A 206 1.56 8.75 -9.82
CA ILE A 206 1.81 9.83 -8.87
C ILE A 206 3.11 10.55 -9.27
N PRO A 207 3.06 11.83 -9.66
CA PRO A 207 4.26 12.61 -9.90
C PRO A 207 5.01 12.88 -8.60
N LEU A 208 6.35 12.83 -8.63
CA LEU A 208 7.17 13.19 -7.47
C LEU A 208 6.98 14.66 -7.04
N SER A 209 6.49 15.53 -7.92
CA SER A 209 6.13 16.90 -7.59
C SER A 209 4.97 17.03 -6.59
N LEU A 210 4.17 15.97 -6.39
CA LEU A 210 3.14 15.90 -5.33
C LEU A 210 3.68 15.38 -4.00
N THR A 211 4.97 15.05 -3.94
CA THR A 211 5.60 14.45 -2.77
C THR A 211 6.59 15.40 -2.12
N VAL A 212 6.94 15.12 -0.86
CA VAL A 212 7.98 15.87 -0.12
C VAL A 212 9.06 14.91 0.34
N GLN A 213 10.32 15.16 -0.01
CA GLN A 213 11.44 14.29 0.33
C GLN A 213 12.14 14.71 1.64
N SER A 214 11.35 14.85 2.72
CA SER A 214 11.87 15.20 4.04
C SER A 214 10.96 14.69 5.15
N PHE A 215 11.56 14.18 6.23
CA PHE A 215 10.86 13.79 7.45
C PHE A 215 10.11 14.96 8.11
N ASP A 216 10.45 16.21 7.78
CA ASP A 216 9.69 17.39 8.21
C ASP A 216 8.24 17.39 7.70
N TYR A 217 7.94 16.59 6.66
CA TYR A 217 6.58 16.35 6.20
C TYR A 217 5.72 15.71 7.29
N ILE A 218 6.24 14.72 8.00
CA ILE A 218 5.56 14.06 9.12
C ILE A 218 5.45 15.03 10.30
N LYS A 219 6.56 15.69 10.65
CA LYS A 219 6.62 16.59 11.82
C LYS A 219 5.68 17.79 11.71
N ASN A 220 5.46 18.28 10.48
CA ASN A 220 4.61 19.44 10.19
C ASN A 220 3.36 19.04 9.40
N PHE A 221 2.87 17.80 9.57
CA PHE A 221 1.82 17.25 8.73
C PHE A 221 0.57 18.13 8.67
N ASP A 222 0.12 18.67 9.81
CA ASP A 222 -1.04 19.57 9.88
C ASP A 222 -0.92 20.78 8.95
N LYS A 223 0.29 21.31 8.76
CA LYS A 223 0.54 22.44 7.86
C LYS A 223 0.44 22.02 6.40
N TYR A 224 0.98 20.85 6.07
CA TYR A 224 0.89 20.29 4.72
C TYR A 224 -0.55 19.94 4.36
N ASP A 225 -1.30 19.33 5.29
CA ASP A 225 -2.67 18.92 5.05
C ASP A 225 -3.66 20.10 5.00
N LYS A 226 -3.34 21.22 5.66
CA LYS A 226 -4.09 22.48 5.55
C LYS A 226 -3.80 23.24 4.26
N LYS A 227 -2.54 23.29 3.79
CA LYS A 227 -2.16 24.02 2.55
C LYS A 227 -2.86 23.51 1.30
N SER A 228 -3.25 22.25 1.31
CA SER A 228 -3.99 21.57 0.24
C SER A 228 -5.52 21.73 0.31
N TYR A 229 -6.06 22.36 1.36
CA TYR A 229 -7.48 22.71 1.49
C TYR A 229 -7.71 24.18 1.10
N SER A 230 -7.54 24.53 -0.17
CA SER A 230 -8.23 25.70 -0.71
C SER A 230 -9.45 25.21 -1.49
N VAL A 231 -10.63 25.44 -0.91
CA VAL A 231 -11.92 25.26 -1.61
C VAL A 231 -11.88 26.04 -2.92
N GLU A 232 -11.15 27.15 -2.94
CA GLU A 232 -10.88 28.00 -4.10
C GLU A 232 -10.26 27.21 -5.26
N LYS A 233 -9.26 26.36 -5.01
CA LYS A 233 -8.59 25.57 -6.06
C LYS A 233 -9.45 24.42 -6.58
N ILE A 234 -10.30 23.84 -5.74
CA ILE A 234 -11.30 22.85 -6.18
C ILE A 234 -12.41 23.55 -6.97
N ARG A 235 -12.76 24.80 -6.59
CA ARG A 235 -13.72 25.64 -7.32
C ARG A 235 -13.21 26.10 -8.69
N GLU A 236 -11.90 26.10 -8.94
CA GLU A 236 -11.34 26.31 -10.29
C GLU A 236 -11.83 25.24 -11.28
N ALA A 237 -11.93 23.97 -10.85
CA ALA A 237 -12.41 22.86 -11.68
C ALA A 237 -13.92 22.56 -11.51
N HIS A 238 -14.46 22.82 -10.30
CA HIS A 238 -15.84 22.54 -9.93
C HIS A 238 -16.40 23.73 -9.15
N PRO A 239 -16.92 24.76 -9.83
CA PRO A 239 -17.31 26.04 -9.21
C PRO A 239 -18.23 25.93 -8.00
N ASN A 240 -19.06 24.87 -7.97
CA ASN A 240 -20.02 24.61 -6.90
C ASN A 240 -19.57 23.49 -5.94
N ALA A 241 -18.28 23.14 -5.92
CA ALA A 241 -17.73 22.22 -4.94
C ALA A 241 -18.03 22.69 -3.51
N TYR A 242 -18.57 21.77 -2.70
CA TYR A 242 -18.99 21.99 -1.32
C TYR A 242 -20.07 23.07 -1.09
N ALA A 243 -20.65 23.66 -2.15
CA ALA A 243 -21.81 24.54 -2.01
C ALA A 243 -23.01 23.75 -1.47
N LYS A 244 -23.87 24.37 -0.65
CA LYS A 244 -25.13 23.74 -0.22
C LYS A 244 -25.99 23.43 -1.45
N TRP A 245 -26.71 22.32 -1.45
CA TRP A 245 -27.70 22.01 -2.49
C TRP A 245 -28.97 22.78 -2.16
N ALA A 246 -29.42 23.60 -3.09
CA ALA A 246 -30.73 24.24 -2.99
C ALA A 246 -31.83 23.25 -3.39
N LYS A 247 -33.09 23.55 -3.07
CA LYS A 247 -34.18 22.65 -3.44
C LYS A 247 -34.34 22.57 -4.96
N GLU A 248 -34.10 23.69 -5.64
CA GLU A 248 -34.10 23.83 -7.08
C GLU A 248 -33.00 22.96 -7.74
N ASP A 249 -31.86 22.79 -7.07
CA ASP A 249 -30.79 21.90 -7.56
C ASP A 249 -31.20 20.43 -7.45
N ASP A 250 -31.88 20.06 -6.36
CA ASP A 250 -32.38 18.70 -6.15
C ASP A 250 -33.48 18.37 -7.18
N ASP A 251 -34.43 19.29 -7.41
CA ASP A 251 -35.50 19.15 -8.41
C ASP A 251 -34.93 19.04 -9.84
N LYS A 252 -33.93 19.87 -10.17
CA LYS A 252 -33.24 19.83 -11.47
C LYS A 252 -32.45 18.52 -11.65
N LEU A 253 -31.82 18.01 -10.59
CA LEU A 253 -31.07 16.76 -10.65
C LEU A 253 -32.01 15.58 -10.90
N GLU A 254 -33.17 15.56 -10.24
CA GLU A 254 -34.21 14.53 -10.44
C GLU A 254 -34.73 14.55 -11.88
N LEU A 255 -35.02 15.72 -12.45
CA LEU A 255 -35.43 15.85 -13.85
C LEU A 255 -34.37 15.30 -14.83
N LEU A 256 -33.13 15.77 -14.72
CA LEU A 256 -32.03 15.36 -15.61
C LEU A 256 -31.70 13.87 -15.47
N TYR A 257 -31.90 13.30 -14.27
CA TYR A 257 -31.77 11.87 -14.03
C TYR A 257 -32.82 11.07 -14.80
N CYS A 258 -34.08 11.51 -14.77
CA CYS A 258 -35.18 10.91 -15.54
C CYS A 258 -34.94 11.01 -17.05
N GLU A 259 -34.30 12.08 -17.51
CA GLU A 259 -33.86 12.25 -18.91
C GLU A 259 -32.63 11.38 -19.27
N LYS A 260 -32.16 10.54 -18.35
CA LYS A 260 -31.00 9.64 -18.51
C LYS A 260 -29.69 10.37 -18.85
N THR A 261 -29.57 11.63 -18.39
CA THR A 261 -28.33 12.41 -18.49
C THR A 261 -27.19 11.67 -17.79
N THR A 262 -26.01 11.60 -18.42
CA THR A 262 -24.90 10.84 -17.86
C THR A 262 -24.33 11.54 -16.63
N VAL A 263 -23.74 10.76 -15.70
CA VAL A 263 -23.09 11.32 -14.50
C VAL A 263 -22.00 12.33 -14.86
N LYS A 264 -21.33 12.18 -16.01
CA LYS A 264 -20.33 13.13 -16.48
C LYS A 264 -20.98 14.49 -16.83
N GLU A 265 -22.04 14.48 -17.63
CA GLU A 265 -22.77 15.70 -17.99
C GLU A 265 -23.38 16.37 -16.76
N LEU A 266 -23.88 15.58 -15.79
CA LEU A 266 -24.35 16.11 -14.51
C LEU A 266 -23.22 16.81 -13.74
N CYS A 267 -21.98 16.31 -13.78
CA CYS A 267 -20.86 17.00 -13.14
C CYS A 267 -20.62 18.39 -13.75
N ASP A 268 -20.70 18.48 -15.08
CA ASP A 268 -20.48 19.71 -15.82
C ASP A 268 -21.63 20.70 -15.58
N ILE A 269 -22.89 20.25 -15.66
CA ILE A 269 -24.10 21.07 -15.47
C ILE A 269 -24.16 21.66 -14.06
N PHE A 270 -23.84 20.87 -13.03
CA PHE A 270 -23.90 21.33 -11.65
C PHE A 270 -22.59 21.97 -11.18
N GLY A 271 -21.52 21.91 -11.98
CA GLY A 271 -20.20 22.38 -11.58
C GLY A 271 -19.70 21.67 -10.31
N ARG A 272 -19.98 20.37 -10.19
CA ARG A 272 -19.68 19.54 -9.01
C ARG A 272 -18.95 18.27 -9.42
N ASN A 273 -18.17 17.72 -8.50
CA ASN A 273 -17.48 16.46 -8.76
C ASN A 273 -18.44 15.26 -8.78
N ARG A 274 -17.97 14.16 -9.38
CA ARG A 274 -18.73 12.90 -9.52
C ARG A 274 -19.26 12.35 -8.20
N GLY A 275 -18.46 12.44 -7.14
CA GLY A 275 -18.85 11.96 -5.82
C GLY A 275 -20.05 12.71 -5.25
N ALA A 276 -20.10 14.04 -5.41
CA ALA A 276 -21.20 14.87 -4.97
C ALA A 276 -22.51 14.54 -5.72
N ILE A 277 -22.43 14.33 -7.04
CA ILE A 277 -23.59 13.92 -7.85
C ILE A 277 -24.10 12.54 -7.41
N LEU A 278 -23.22 11.54 -7.33
CA LEU A 278 -23.62 10.17 -6.93
C LEU A 278 -24.20 10.11 -5.52
N SER A 279 -23.59 10.84 -4.58
CA SER A 279 -24.11 10.95 -3.22
C SER A 279 -25.47 11.62 -3.18
N ARG A 280 -25.74 12.59 -4.07
CA ARG A 280 -27.02 13.28 -4.10
C ARG A 280 -28.11 12.41 -4.72
N ILE A 281 -27.81 11.73 -5.83
CA ILE A 281 -28.70 10.72 -6.44
C ILE A 281 -29.14 9.70 -5.39
N LYS A 282 -28.19 9.20 -4.59
CA LYS A 282 -28.47 8.28 -3.48
C LYS A 282 -29.37 8.90 -2.41
N LYS A 283 -29.12 10.16 -2.02
CA LYS A 283 -29.90 10.85 -0.99
C LYS A 283 -31.34 11.12 -1.43
N LEU A 284 -31.56 11.37 -2.72
CA LEU A 284 -32.88 11.59 -3.30
C LEU A 284 -33.59 10.29 -3.73
N GLU A 285 -32.94 9.14 -3.53
CA GLU A 285 -33.45 7.80 -3.81
C GLU A 285 -33.89 7.62 -5.28
N LEU A 286 -33.18 8.27 -6.21
CA LEU A 286 -33.62 8.32 -7.61
C LEU A 286 -33.50 6.98 -8.32
N ARG A 287 -32.56 6.13 -7.91
CA ARG A 287 -32.41 4.77 -8.47
C ARG A 287 -33.60 3.91 -8.09
N GLU A 288 -33.98 3.99 -6.82
CA GLU A 288 -35.11 3.27 -6.25
C GLU A 288 -36.44 3.73 -6.86
N LYS A 289 -36.57 5.02 -7.17
CA LYS A 289 -37.76 5.60 -7.80
C LYS A 289 -37.91 5.29 -9.29
N TYR A 290 -36.81 5.26 -10.07
CA TYR A 290 -36.87 5.39 -11.53
C TYR A 290 -36.09 4.34 -12.34
N ASP A 291 -35.28 3.47 -11.73
CA ASP A 291 -34.54 2.43 -12.45
C ASP A 291 -35.23 1.05 -12.43
N ILE A 292 -36.57 1.05 -12.48
CA ILE A 292 -37.42 -0.15 -12.60
C ILE A 292 -37.35 -0.71 -14.03
#